data_AF-A0A8C5WV27-F1
#
_entry.id   AF-A0A8C5WV27-F1
#
_cell.length_a   1.000
_cell.length_b   1.000
_cell.length_c   1.000
_cell.angle_alpha   90.00
_cell.angle_beta   90.00
_cell.angle_gamma   90.00
#
_symmetry.space_group_name_H-M   'P 1'
#
loop_
_entity.id
_entity.type
_entity.pdbx_description
1 polymer ?
#
loop_
_entity_poly.entity_id
_entity_poly.type
_entity_poly.pdbx_seq_one_letter_code
_entity_poly.pdbx_strand_id
1 'polypeptide(L)'
;LGYPSISPASTLCPPFNCTQDEKSLVILLQVPDIVPLSFQGEVGTNYYWLNFANKDSISYKLLLQFLPENKLSSPESEVNISLNNVVIILTKSPETTGFWTKFYFGSNYDNLQVNYFLDFYITYYNLKLFIIWKYM
;
A
#
# COMPACT_ATOMS: atom_id res chain seq x y z
N LEU A 1 -30.47 -14.57 26.93
CA LEU A 1 -29.49 -13.46 26.80
C LEU A 1 -28.76 -13.66 25.48
N GLY A 2 -29.23 -13.04 24.40
CA GLY A 2 -28.54 -13.07 23.11
C GLY A 2 -27.59 -11.88 23.06
N TYR A 3 -26.29 -12.14 22.99
CA TYR A 3 -25.32 -11.10 22.66
C TYR A 3 -25.66 -10.59 21.26
N PRO A 4 -25.73 -9.26 21.03
CA PRO A 4 -25.78 -8.76 19.67
C PRO A 4 -24.47 -9.20 19.02
N SER A 5 -24.57 -10.08 18.03
CA SER A 5 -23.50 -10.34 17.08
C SER A 5 -23.19 -9.01 16.40
N ILE A 6 -22.22 -8.29 16.95
CA ILE A 6 -21.57 -7.19 16.24
C ILE A 6 -21.00 -7.85 15.00
N SER A 7 -21.66 -7.66 13.86
CA SER A 7 -21.01 -7.88 12.57
C SER A 7 -19.67 -7.17 12.67
N PRO A 8 -18.52 -7.84 12.50
CA PRO A 8 -17.25 -7.13 12.49
C PRO A 8 -17.42 -5.99 11.51
N ALA A 9 -17.20 -4.75 11.97
CA ALA A 9 -17.21 -3.60 11.10
C ALA A 9 -16.29 -3.97 9.93
N SER A 10 -16.84 -4.03 8.72
CA SER A 10 -16.13 -4.59 7.58
C SER A 10 -14.91 -3.72 7.29
N THR A 11 -13.72 -4.24 7.58
CA THR A 11 -12.47 -3.52 7.34
C THR A 11 -12.23 -3.38 5.85
N LEU A 12 -12.03 -2.14 5.40
CA LEU A 12 -11.84 -1.84 3.98
C LEU A 12 -10.37 -1.86 3.60
N CYS A 13 -10.07 -2.29 2.37
CA CYS A 13 -8.77 -2.04 1.76
C CYS A 13 -8.75 -0.57 1.29
N PRO A 14 -7.83 0.28 1.77
CA PRO A 14 -7.80 1.68 1.38
C PRO A 14 -7.42 1.82 -0.11
N PRO A 15 -7.92 2.84 -0.82
CA PRO A 15 -7.37 3.22 -2.12
C PRO A 15 -5.91 3.67 -1.95
N PHE A 16 -5.02 3.13 -2.78
CA PHE A 16 -3.61 3.46 -2.70
C PHE A 16 -2.92 3.39 -4.07
N ASN A 17 -1.80 4.09 -4.16
CA ASN A 17 -0.81 3.92 -5.22
C ASN A 17 0.48 3.40 -4.59
N CYS A 18 1.19 2.52 -5.30
CA CYS A 18 2.50 2.04 -4.90
C CYS A 18 3.47 2.23 -6.07
N THR A 19 4.55 2.98 -5.81
CA THR A 19 5.62 3.25 -6.76
C THR A 19 6.95 2.82 -6.15
N GLN A 20 8.01 2.77 -6.97
CA GLN A 20 9.30 2.30 -6.50
C GLN A 20 10.45 3.00 -7.24
N ASP A 21 11.60 3.03 -6.58
CA ASP A 21 12.90 3.20 -7.19
C ASP A 21 13.80 1.98 -6.88
N GLU A 22 15.10 2.07 -7.12
CA GLU A 22 16.02 0.96 -6.89
C GLU A 22 16.16 0.55 -5.41
N LYS A 23 15.83 1.44 -4.46
CA LYS A 23 16.12 1.26 -3.02
C LYS A 23 14.89 1.30 -2.14
N SER A 24 13.76 1.81 -2.64
CA SER A 24 12.59 2.08 -1.84
C SER A 24 11.29 1.79 -2.59
N LEU A 25 10.23 1.58 -1.81
CA LEU A 25 8.85 1.63 -2.26
C LEU A 25 8.17 2.85 -1.62
N VAL A 26 7.38 3.57 -2.40
CA VAL A 26 6.57 4.70 -1.92
C VAL A 26 5.10 4.35 -2.09
N ILE A 27 4.40 4.28 -0.97
CA ILE A 27 2.96 4.00 -0.89
C ILE A 27 2.25 5.30 -0.55
N LEU A 28 1.26 5.67 -1.36
CA LEU A 28 0.38 6.80 -1.14
C LEU A 28 -1.03 6.28 -0.85
N LEU A 29 -1.49 6.41 0.39
CA LEU A 29 -2.87 6.12 0.78
C LEU A 29 -3.73 7.37 0.57
N GLN A 30 -4.81 7.26 -0.19
CA GLN A 30 -5.71 8.38 -0.51
C GLN A 30 -6.97 8.32 0.35
N VAL A 31 -6.79 8.47 1.67
CA VAL A 31 -7.90 8.48 2.63
C VAL A 31 -7.86 9.80 3.41
N PRO A 32 -8.92 10.62 3.35
CA PRO A 32 -9.00 11.86 4.13
C PRO A 32 -9.29 11.58 5.59
N ASP A 33 -8.98 12.58 6.43
CA ASP A 33 -9.38 12.63 7.84
C ASP A 33 -8.93 11.40 8.65
N ILE A 34 -7.75 10.89 8.36
CA ILE A 34 -7.13 9.82 9.14
C ILE A 34 -6.90 10.29 10.56
N VAL A 35 -7.23 9.44 11.52
CA VAL A 35 -6.95 9.66 12.94
C VAL A 35 -5.51 9.17 13.20
N PRO A 36 -4.50 10.06 13.38
CA PRO A 36 -3.10 9.62 13.42
C PRO A 36 -2.80 8.63 14.54
N LEU A 37 -3.47 8.79 15.69
CA LEU A 37 -3.32 7.89 16.84
C LEU A 37 -3.85 6.47 16.61
N SER A 38 -4.68 6.27 15.59
CA SER A 38 -5.17 4.94 15.21
C SER A 38 -4.22 4.20 14.28
N PHE A 39 -3.20 4.89 13.73
CA PHE A 39 -2.33 4.33 12.72
C PHE A 39 -1.32 3.36 13.34
N GLN A 40 -1.32 2.12 12.85
CA GLN A 40 -0.36 1.09 13.21
C GLN A 40 0.18 0.46 11.94
N GLY A 41 1.45 0.09 11.94
CA GLY A 41 2.04 -0.66 10.84
C GLY A 41 3.23 -1.49 11.29
N GLU A 42 3.53 -2.51 10.51
CA GLU A 42 4.63 -3.44 10.76
C GLU A 42 5.31 -3.80 9.45
N VAL A 43 6.65 -3.71 9.45
CA VAL A 43 7.51 -4.14 8.35
C VAL A 43 8.08 -5.50 8.69
N GLY A 44 7.61 -6.53 7.97
CA GLY A 44 8.22 -7.85 7.95
C GLY A 44 9.21 -8.01 6.79
N THR A 45 9.91 -9.15 6.74
CA THR A 45 10.92 -9.40 5.71
C THR A 45 10.38 -9.30 4.29
N ASN A 46 9.18 -9.84 4.02
CA ASN A 46 8.56 -9.84 2.69
C ASN A 46 7.14 -9.30 2.71
N TYR A 47 6.77 -8.56 3.76
CA TYR A 47 5.44 -8.00 3.86
C TYR A 47 5.47 -6.66 4.58
N TYR A 48 4.44 -5.87 4.32
CA TYR A 48 4.11 -4.71 5.13
C TYR A 48 2.62 -4.75 5.41
N TRP A 49 2.22 -4.56 6.65
CA TRP A 49 0.81 -4.36 6.96
C TRP A 49 0.61 -3.07 7.74
N LEU A 50 -0.58 -2.51 7.59
CA LEU A 50 -1.03 -1.34 8.35
C LEU A 50 -2.52 -1.44 8.69
N ASN A 51 -2.91 -0.80 9.78
CA ASN A 51 -4.29 -0.55 10.15
C ASN A 51 -4.45 0.91 10.60
N PHE A 52 -5.62 1.50 10.34
CA PHE A 52 -5.98 2.82 10.84
C PHE A 52 -7.49 3.05 10.69
N ALA A 53 -7.99 4.13 11.27
CA ALA A 53 -9.34 4.62 11.06
C ALA A 53 -9.36 6.08 10.59
N ASN A 54 -10.43 6.47 9.92
CA ASN A 54 -10.76 7.87 9.69
C ASN A 54 -11.67 8.42 10.81
N LYS A 55 -11.96 9.73 10.79
CA LYS A 55 -12.84 10.39 11.77
C LYS A 55 -14.27 9.83 11.79
N ASP A 56 -14.75 9.26 10.68
CA ASP A 56 -16.05 8.60 10.59
C ASP A 56 -16.06 7.18 11.18
N SER A 57 -14.96 6.77 11.85
CA SER A 57 -14.78 5.44 12.43
C SER A 57 -14.80 4.30 11.41
N ILE A 58 -14.48 4.59 10.14
CA ILE A 58 -14.27 3.57 9.12
C ILE A 58 -12.86 3.00 9.31
N SER A 59 -12.78 1.69 9.53
CA SER A 59 -11.52 0.96 9.69
C SER A 59 -10.94 0.53 8.34
N TYR A 60 -9.67 0.82 8.14
CA TYR A 60 -8.89 0.41 6.98
C TYR A 60 -7.78 -0.55 7.37
N LYS A 61 -7.50 -1.51 6.50
CA LYS A 61 -6.35 -2.40 6.60
C LYS A 61 -5.78 -2.65 5.23
N LEU A 62 -4.47 -2.52 5.13
CA LEU A 62 -3.71 -2.88 3.93
C LEU A 62 -2.63 -3.87 4.35
N LEU A 63 -2.56 -4.99 3.63
CA LEU A 63 -1.49 -5.94 3.65
C LEU A 63 -0.86 -5.91 2.26
N LEU A 64 0.45 -5.69 2.20
CA LEU A 64 1.29 -5.88 1.03
C LEU A 64 2.14 -7.12 1.26
N GLN A 65 2.06 -8.07 0.34
CA GLN A 65 2.87 -9.28 0.33
C GLN A 65 3.76 -9.28 -0.90
N PHE A 66 5.07 -9.31 -0.68
CA PHE A 66 6.09 -9.34 -1.71
C PHE A 66 6.50 -10.79 -2.01
N LEU A 67 7.16 -10.98 -3.16
CA LEU A 67 7.77 -12.25 -3.51
C LEU A 67 8.91 -12.59 -2.53
N PRO A 68 9.23 -13.88 -2.31
CA PRO A 68 10.28 -14.30 -1.38
C PRO A 68 11.65 -13.64 -1.62
N GLU A 69 11.99 -13.39 -2.88
CA GLU A 69 13.21 -12.70 -3.31
C GLU A 69 13.21 -11.19 -3.08
N ASN A 70 12.05 -10.58 -2.80
CA ASN A 70 11.88 -9.14 -2.61
C ASN A 70 11.77 -8.85 -1.11
N LYS A 71 12.89 -8.45 -0.50
CA LYS A 71 12.98 -8.25 0.94
C LYS A 71 12.96 -6.77 1.32
N LEU A 72 12.31 -6.45 2.42
CA LEU A 72 12.36 -5.14 3.06
C LEU A 72 13.43 -5.10 4.15
N SER A 73 13.93 -3.90 4.42
CA SER A 73 14.70 -3.59 5.61
C SER A 73 13.73 -3.33 6.76
N SER A 74 13.74 -4.19 7.78
CA SER A 74 12.92 -3.99 8.99
C SER A 74 13.77 -3.35 10.09
N PRO A 75 13.24 -2.40 10.89
CA PRO A 75 11.88 -1.85 10.88
C PRO A 75 11.75 -0.54 10.07
N GLU A 76 12.70 -0.25 9.18
CA GLU A 76 12.82 1.05 8.50
C GLU A 76 11.59 1.37 7.64
N SER A 77 10.69 2.17 8.20
CA SER A 77 9.61 2.81 7.48
C SER A 77 9.47 4.26 7.91
N GLU A 78 9.27 5.14 6.94
CA GLU A 78 8.94 6.55 7.19
C GLU A 78 7.45 6.74 6.87
N VAL A 79 6.70 7.27 7.83
CA VAL A 79 5.26 7.54 7.68
C VAL A 79 5.01 9.02 7.84
N ASN A 80 4.43 9.65 6.82
CA ASN A 80 4.00 11.04 6.85
C ASN A 80 2.48 11.10 6.67
N ILE A 81 1.79 11.48 7.74
CA ILE A 81 0.33 11.60 7.77
C ILE A 81 -0.04 13.07 7.56
N SER A 82 -0.84 13.32 6.53
CA SER A 82 -1.42 14.63 6.23
C SER A 82 -2.95 14.57 6.32
N LEU A 83 -3.61 15.72 6.15
CA LEU A 83 -5.07 15.80 6.24
C LEU A 83 -5.79 14.87 5.23
N ASN A 84 -5.24 14.71 4.03
CA ASN A 84 -5.92 14.07 2.90
C ASN A 84 -5.30 12.73 2.48
N ASN A 85 -4.09 12.43 2.96
CA ASN A 85 -3.34 11.26 2.54
C ASN A 85 -2.25 10.86 3.54
N VAL A 86 -1.75 9.64 3.38
CA VAL A 86 -0.54 9.16 4.06
C VAL A 86 0.48 8.75 3.02
N VAL A 87 1.71 9.19 3.21
CA VAL A 87 2.87 8.72 2.45
C VAL A 87 3.66 7.77 3.34
N ILE A 88 3.97 6.59 2.83
CA ILE A 88 4.77 5.58 3.52
C ILE A 88 5.92 5.22 2.62
N ILE A 89 7.13 5.26 3.15
CA ILE A 89 8.35 4.84 2.46
C ILE A 89 8.82 3.55 3.13
N LEU A 90 8.99 2.50 2.34
CA LEU A 90 9.56 1.23 2.77
C LEU A 90 10.92 1.05 2.13
N THR A 91 11.94 0.79 2.93
CA THR A 91 13.30 0.55 2.43
C THR A 91 13.46 -0.90 1.98
N LYS A 92 14.01 -1.12 0.79
CA LYS A 92 14.38 -2.45 0.30
C LYS A 92 15.63 -2.93 1.02
N SER A 93 15.72 -4.23 1.27
CA SER A 93 16.95 -4.84 1.77
C SER A 93 18.10 -4.57 0.78
N PRO A 94 19.33 -4.29 1.25
CA PRO A 94 20.49 -4.10 0.38
C PRO A 94 20.73 -5.28 -0.59
N GLU A 95 20.36 -6.49 -0.18
CA GLU A 95 20.48 -7.71 -0.98
C GLU A 95 19.50 -7.79 -2.16
N THR A 96 18.41 -7.01 -2.11
CA THR A 96 17.28 -7.13 -3.03
C THR A 96 16.92 -5.76 -3.62
N THR A 97 17.95 -4.93 -3.85
CA THR A 97 17.85 -3.65 -4.57
C THR A 97 17.52 -3.88 -6.05
N GLY A 98 17.10 -2.82 -6.73
CA GLY A 98 16.59 -2.85 -8.10
C GLY A 98 15.07 -2.87 -8.19
N PHE A 99 14.53 -2.97 -9.41
CA PHE A 99 13.09 -2.90 -9.66
C PHE A 99 12.41 -4.25 -9.46
N TRP A 100 11.39 -4.27 -8.60
CA TRP A 100 10.56 -5.44 -8.37
C TRP A 100 9.45 -5.52 -9.42
N THR A 101 9.01 -6.73 -9.77
CA THR A 101 8.04 -6.91 -10.87
C THR A 101 6.59 -6.79 -10.40
N LYS A 102 6.27 -7.38 -9.26
CA LYS A 102 4.91 -7.44 -8.72
C LYS A 102 4.91 -7.59 -7.20
N PHE A 103 3.73 -7.37 -6.64
CA PHE A 103 3.38 -7.68 -5.26
C PHE A 103 1.90 -8.07 -5.19
N TYR A 104 1.47 -8.52 -4.03
CA TYR A 104 0.09 -8.84 -3.74
C TYR A 104 -0.44 -7.90 -2.67
N PHE A 105 -1.71 -7.54 -2.73
CA PHE A 105 -2.31 -6.64 -1.75
C PHE A 105 -3.75 -7.01 -1.39
N GLY A 106 -4.17 -6.70 -0.18
CA GLY A 106 -5.53 -6.96 0.31
C GLY A 106 -5.73 -6.44 1.72
N SER A 107 -6.91 -6.68 2.31
CA SER A 107 -7.13 -6.39 3.74
C SER A 107 -6.72 -7.56 4.64
N ASN A 108 -6.52 -8.76 4.07
CA ASN A 108 -5.97 -9.93 4.74
C ASN A 108 -5.35 -10.91 3.71
N TYR A 109 -4.84 -12.05 4.18
CA TYR A 109 -4.21 -13.06 3.32
C TYR A 109 -5.21 -13.82 2.43
N ASP A 110 -6.49 -13.87 2.81
CA ASP A 110 -7.54 -14.61 2.09
C ASP A 110 -8.06 -13.86 0.86
N ASN A 111 -7.77 -12.55 0.74
CA ASN A 111 -8.31 -11.67 -0.31
C ASN A 111 -7.24 -10.92 -1.11
N LEU A 112 -6.04 -11.49 -1.22
CA LEU A 112 -4.94 -10.89 -1.95
C LEU A 112 -5.22 -10.81 -3.46
N GLN A 113 -4.99 -9.63 -4.01
CA GLN A 113 -5.00 -9.32 -5.44
C GLN A 113 -3.58 -9.05 -5.93
N VAL A 114 -3.27 -9.37 -7.18
CA VAL A 114 -1.97 -9.09 -7.78
C VAL A 114 -1.90 -7.64 -8.25
N ASN A 115 -0.77 -6.97 -7.99
CA ASN A 115 -0.42 -5.70 -8.61
C ASN A 115 0.96 -5.79 -9.24
N TYR A 116 1.10 -5.23 -10.45
CA TYR A 116 2.38 -5.13 -11.14
C TYR A 116 2.93 -3.73 -10.98
N PHE A 117 4.23 -3.60 -10.73
CA PHE A 117 4.86 -2.32 -10.87
C PHE A 117 4.94 -1.99 -12.37
N LEU A 118 4.40 -0.83 -12.75
CA LEU A 118 4.52 -0.37 -14.13
C LEU A 118 5.96 0.10 -14.34
N ASP A 119 6.67 -0.51 -15.29
CA ASP A 119 7.99 -0.04 -15.68
C ASP A 119 7.89 1.38 -16.26
N PHE A 120 8.75 2.29 -15.77
CA PHE A 120 8.82 3.67 -16.29
C PHE A 120 9.10 3.72 -17.80
N TYR A 121 9.77 2.71 -18.36
CA TYR A 121 9.95 2.57 -19.82
C TYR A 121 8.62 2.33 -20.55
N ILE A 122 7.71 1.56 -19.95
CA ILE A 122 6.37 1.29 -20.51
C ILE A 122 5.44 2.47 -20.26
N THR A 123 5.63 3.22 -19.16
CA THR A 123 4.85 4.43 -18.88
C THR A 123 5.13 5.53 -19.91
N TYR A 124 6.36 5.73 -20.39
CA TYR A 124 6.62 6.73 -21.43
C TYR A 124 5.81 6.47 -22.71
N TYR A 125 5.71 5.22 -23.16
CA TYR A 125 4.91 4.85 -24.33
C TYR A 125 3.40 4.86 -24.04
N ASN A 126 2.97 4.39 -22.87
CA ASN A 126 1.55 4.40 -22.51
C ASN A 126 1.02 5.80 -22.20
N LEU A 127 1.80 6.70 -21.59
CA LEU A 127 1.41 8.10 -21.40
C LEU A 127 1.22 8.80 -22.76
N LYS A 128 2.07 8.48 -23.75
CA LYS A 128 1.92 8.96 -25.13
C LYS A 128 0.62 8.45 -25.75
N LEU A 129 0.28 7.17 -25.58
CA LEU A 129 -0.98 6.59 -26.05
C LEU A 129 -2.21 7.13 -25.29
N PHE A 130 -2.11 7.35 -23.98
CA PHE A 130 -3.20 7.87 -23.14
C PHE A 130 -3.47 9.36 -23.43
N ILE A 131 -2.44 10.14 -23.79
CA ILE A 131 -2.61 11.51 -24.29
C ILE A 131 -3.27 11.48 -25.66
N ILE A 132 -2.85 10.62 -26.59
CA ILE A 132 -3.45 10.56 -27.94
C ILE A 132 -4.94 10.20 -27.89
N TRP A 133 -5.37 9.31 -26.99
CA TRP A 133 -6.79 8.96 -26.82
C TRP A 133 -7.63 10.03 -26.11
N LYS A 134 -7.00 10.93 -25.33
CA LYS A 134 -7.73 11.97 -24.58
C LYS A 134 -8.03 13.23 -25.43
N TYR A 135 -7.45 13.34 -26.62
CA TYR A 135 -7.60 14.49 -27.53
C TYR A 135 -8.08 14.11 -28.93
N MET A 136 -8.71 12.93 -29.08
CA MET A 136 -9.36 12.49 -30.32
C MET A 136 -10.86 12.30 -30.10
#